data_AF-A0A368XQ48-F1
#
_entry.id   AF-A0A368XQ48-F1
#
_cell.length_a   1.000
_cell.length_b   1.000
_cell.length_c   1.000
_cell.angle_alpha   90.00
_cell.angle_beta   90.00
_cell.angle_gamma   90.00
#
_symmetry.space_group_name_H-M   'P 1'
#
loop_
_entity.id
_entity.type
_entity.pdbx_description
1 polymer ?
#
loop_
_entity_poly.entity_id
_entity_poly.type
_entity_poly.pdbx_seq_one_letter_code
_entity_poly.pdbx_strand_id
1 'polypeptide(L)'
;MAFHALRIFNVSGVTSCTAQRSEAECLDVLILGSPEALRIVAQLMMLGPLDAEFHGQQFRLTKFTVRNQGDRGRLVFTATHTPATGFTAS
;
A
#
# COMPACT_ATOMS: atom_id res chain seq x y z
N MET A 1 -0.73 -0.92 -18.95
CA MET A 1 -1.07 -1.45 -17.61
C MET A 1 -1.64 -0.30 -16.81
N ALA A 2 -2.73 -0.52 -16.07
CA ALA A 2 -3.46 0.56 -15.39
C ALA A 2 -3.22 0.49 -13.88
N PHE A 3 -3.05 1.65 -13.26
CA PHE A 3 -3.08 1.81 -11.81
C PHE A 3 -4.53 1.84 -11.34
N HIS A 4 -4.83 1.07 -10.30
CA HIS A 4 -6.17 1.00 -9.72
C HIS A 4 -6.15 1.47 -8.27
N ALA A 5 -7.29 1.91 -7.76
CA ALA A 5 -7.42 2.37 -6.39
C ALA A 5 -7.01 1.27 -5.39
N LEU A 6 -6.13 1.63 -4.47
CA LEU A 6 -5.73 0.81 -3.33
C LEU A 6 -6.15 1.58 -2.07
N ARG A 7 -6.77 0.90 -1.12
CA ARG A 7 -7.07 1.47 0.19
C ARG A 7 -6.18 0.81 1.23
N ILE A 8 -5.35 1.59 1.92
CA ILE A 8 -4.59 1.12 3.08
C ILE A 8 -5.37 1.53 4.34
N PHE A 9 -5.64 0.60 5.24
CA PHE A 9 -6.38 0.90 6.47
C PHE A 9 -5.51 1.68 7.47
N ASN A 10 -6.15 2.44 8.36
CA ASN A 10 -5.50 3.24 9.41
C ASN A 10 -4.55 4.34 8.91
N VAL A 11 -4.72 4.80 7.67
CA VAL A 11 -4.00 5.96 7.13
C VAL A 11 -4.99 7.07 6.81
N SER A 12 -4.72 8.29 7.31
CA SER A 12 -5.47 9.51 7.00
C SER A 12 -4.57 10.54 6.30
N GLY A 13 -5.16 11.51 5.60
CA GLY A 13 -4.41 12.58 4.92
C GLY A 13 -3.72 12.16 3.61
N VAL A 14 -4.01 10.96 3.11
CA VAL A 14 -3.63 10.48 1.77
C VAL A 14 -4.63 11.02 0.75
N THR A 15 -4.14 11.69 -0.29
CA THR A 15 -4.96 12.24 -1.37
C THR A 15 -5.27 11.18 -2.43
N SER A 16 -4.32 10.28 -2.68
CA SER A 16 -4.48 9.18 -3.62
C SER A 16 -3.60 8.01 -3.23
N CYS A 17 -4.14 6.81 -3.32
CA CYS A 17 -3.40 5.57 -3.16
C CYS A 17 -3.82 4.64 -4.30
N THR A 18 -2.84 4.29 -5.14
CA THR A 18 -3.06 3.45 -6.30
C THR A 18 -2.02 2.36 -6.38
N ALA A 19 -2.40 1.21 -6.91
CA ALA A 19 -1.50 0.10 -7.10
C ALA A 19 -1.71 -0.56 -8.46
N GLN A 20 -0.67 -1.25 -8.91
CA GLN A 20 -0.73 -2.17 -10.03
C GLN A 20 -0.05 -3.48 -9.64
N ARG A 21 -0.55 -4.60 -10.17
CA ARG A 21 0.14 -5.89 -10.03
C ARG A 21 1.39 -5.88 -10.91
N SER A 22 2.56 -6.06 -10.31
CA SER A 22 3.82 -6.23 -11.04
C SER A 22 4.11 -7.71 -11.30
N GLU A 23 3.80 -8.57 -10.33
CA GLU A 23 3.89 -10.03 -10.41
C GLU A 23 2.70 -10.67 -9.68
N ALA A 24 2.58 -12.01 -9.72
CA ALA A 24 1.46 -12.74 -9.10
C ALA A 24 1.24 -12.37 -7.62
N GLU A 25 2.33 -12.16 -6.88
CA GLU A 25 2.33 -11.86 -5.45
C GLU A 25 2.85 -10.45 -5.12
N CYS A 26 3.09 -9.59 -6.12
CA CYS A 26 3.69 -8.27 -5.92
C CYS A 26 2.79 -7.13 -6.42
N LEU A 27 2.74 -6.06 -5.63
CA LEU A 27 2.07 -4.81 -5.98
C LEU A 27 3.09 -3.67 -6.02
N ASP A 28 3.09 -2.92 -7.12
CA ASP A 28 3.71 -1.61 -7.18
C ASP A 28 2.69 -0.57 -6.74
N VAL A 29 3.01 0.17 -5.69
CA VAL A 29 2.11 1.12 -5.03
C VAL A 29 2.65 2.53 -5.15
N LEU A 30 1.75 3.45 -5.48
CA LEU A 30 1.95 4.88 -5.50
C LEU A 30 0.98 5.54 -4.52
N ILE A 31 1.53 6.30 -3.57
CA ILE A 31 0.78 7.11 -2.62
C ILE A 31 1.13 8.58 -2.81
N LEU A 32 0.12 9.42 -2.92
CA LEU A 32 0.22 10.87 -2.92
C LEU A 32 -0.49 11.40 -1.67
N GLY A 33 0.14 12.34 -0.97
CA GLY A 33 -0.40 12.89 0.26
C GLY A 33 0.48 13.99 0.84
N SER A 34 0.06 14.49 2.01
CA SER A 34 0.91 15.42 2.76
C SER A 34 2.18 14.72 3.26
N PRO A 35 3.29 15.44 3.47
CA PRO A 35 4.52 14.85 4.04
C PRO A 35 4.30 14.14 5.38
N GLU A 36 3.33 14.61 6.16
CA GLU A 36 2.94 13.99 7.43
C GLU A 36 2.23 12.65 7.22
N ALA A 37 1.25 12.59 6.32
CA ALA A 37 0.56 11.34 5.98
C ALA A 37 1.53 10.29 5.44
N LEU A 38 2.45 10.70 4.54
CA LEU A 38 3.46 9.79 3.99
C LEU A 38 4.43 9.29 5.06
N ARG A 39 4.78 10.13 6.05
CA ARG A 39 5.59 9.72 7.20
C ARG A 39 4.86 8.68 8.06
N ILE A 40 3.57 8.87 8.30
CA ILE A 40 2.74 7.90 9.04
C ILE A 40 2.71 6.56 8.30
N VAL A 41 2.49 6.56 6.97
CA VAL A 41 2.55 5.33 6.17
C VAL A 41 3.90 4.63 6.31
N ALA A 42 5.00 5.37 6.14
CA ALA A 42 6.34 4.81 6.28
C ALA A 42 6.59 4.22 7.68
N GLN A 43 6.11 4.89 8.74
CA GLN A 43 6.18 4.37 10.11
C GLN A 43 5.37 3.07 10.27
N LEU A 44 4.14 3.02 9.73
CA LEU A 44 3.32 1.80 9.79
C LEU A 44 4.00 0.64 9.03
N MET A 45 4.61 0.89 7.86
CA MET A 45 5.38 -0.11 7.10
C MET A 45 6.58 -0.65 7.91
N MET A 46 7.17 0.15 8.79
CA MET A 46 8.26 -0.27 9.68
C MET A 46 7.75 -1.08 10.89
N LEU A 47 6.54 -0.80 11.36
CA LEU A 47 5.93 -1.52 12.49
C LEU A 47 5.46 -2.92 12.11
N GLY A 48 5.07 -3.12 10.86
CA GLY A 48 4.71 -4.44 10.39
C GLY A 48 3.88 -4.44 9.10
N PRO A 49 3.17 -5.54 8.85
CA PRO A 49 2.29 -5.67 7.69
C PRO A 49 1.17 -4.64 7.70
N LEU A 50 0.74 -4.22 6.51
CA LEU A 50 -0.40 -3.30 6.35
C LEU A 50 -1.57 -4.04 5.74
N ASP A 51 -2.72 -3.97 6.39
CA ASP A 51 -3.95 -4.45 5.78
C ASP A 51 -4.43 -3.42 4.73
N ALA A 52 -4.82 -3.92 3.57
CA ALA A 52 -5.24 -3.11 2.42
C ALA A 52 -6.36 -3.78 1.64
N GLU A 53 -7.06 -2.99 0.82
CA GLU A 53 -8.10 -3.45 -0.10
C GLU A 53 -7.76 -3.01 -1.52
N PHE A 54 -7.77 -3.96 -2.45
CA PHE A 54 -7.51 -3.75 -3.87
C PHE A 54 -8.61 -4.45 -4.69
N HIS A 55 -9.38 -3.69 -5.48
CA HIS A 55 -10.56 -4.21 -6.20
C HIS A 55 -11.58 -4.96 -5.31
N GLY A 56 -11.83 -4.46 -4.10
CA GLY A 56 -12.76 -5.11 -3.15
C GLY A 56 -12.21 -6.39 -2.50
N GLN A 57 -10.99 -6.81 -2.84
CA GLN A 57 -10.31 -7.93 -2.18
C GLN A 57 -9.36 -7.40 -1.11
N GLN A 58 -9.47 -7.96 0.09
CA GLN A 58 -8.61 -7.60 1.21
C GLN A 58 -7.33 -8.45 1.23
N PHE A 59 -6.21 -7.77 1.41
CA PHE A 59 -4.89 -8.36 1.44
C PHE A 59 -4.07 -7.76 2.57
N ARG A 60 -2.99 -8.46 2.90
CA ARG A 60 -1.95 -7.96 3.79
C ARG A 60 -0.69 -7.68 2.98
N LEU A 61 -0.27 -6.43 2.95
CA LEU A 61 0.99 -6.00 2.36
C LEU A 61 2.13 -6.30 3.33
N THR A 62 3.19 -6.90 2.80
CA THR A 62 4.39 -7.33 3.51
C THR A 62 5.61 -7.02 2.65
N LYS A 63 6.82 -7.10 3.22
CA LYS A 63 8.10 -6.97 2.50
C LYS A 63 8.14 -5.74 1.58
N PHE A 64 8.26 -4.57 2.18
CA PHE A 64 8.22 -3.31 1.46
C PHE A 64 9.59 -2.92 0.91
N THR A 65 9.65 -2.53 -0.37
CA THR A 65 10.83 -1.96 -1.01
C THR A 65 10.50 -0.56 -1.53
N VAL A 66 10.97 0.48 -0.84
CA VAL A 66 10.74 1.89 -1.22
C VAL A 66 11.63 2.26 -2.42
N ARG A 67 11.03 2.85 -3.45
CA ARG A 67 11.68 3.17 -4.73
C ARG A 67 11.96 4.66 -4.95
N ASN A 68 11.28 5.55 -4.23
CA ASN A 68 11.60 6.98 -4.29
C ASN A 68 12.19 7.47 -2.97
N GLN A 69 13.48 7.80 -2.98
CA GLN A 69 14.11 8.55 -1.91
C GLN A 69 14.21 10.01 -2.37
N GLY A 70 13.41 10.91 -1.78
CA GLY A 70 13.61 12.36 -1.95
C GLY A 70 12.43 13.19 -2.48
N ASP A 71 11.30 12.58 -2.87
CA ASP A 71 10.10 13.33 -3.25
C ASP A 71 9.15 13.42 -2.04
N ARG A 72 8.94 14.64 -1.53
CA ARG A 72 8.20 14.89 -0.28
C ARG A 72 6.68 14.72 -0.42
N GLY A 73 6.14 14.71 -1.64
CA GLY A 73 4.70 14.59 -1.90
C GLY A 73 4.26 13.21 -2.37
N ARG A 74 5.22 12.27 -2.46
CA ARG A 74 5.00 10.97 -3.07
C ARG A 74 5.73 9.86 -2.31
N LEU A 75 5.09 8.71 -2.14
CA LEU A 75 5.73 7.48 -1.71
C LEU A 75 5.48 6.40 -2.76
N VAL A 76 6.55 5.85 -3.31
CA VAL A 76 6.51 4.74 -4.29
C VAL A 76 7.21 3.55 -3.68
N PHE A 77 6.55 2.40 -3.65
CA PHE A 77 7.14 1.18 -3.14
C PHE A 77 6.57 -0.05 -3.84
N THR A 78 7.32 -1.14 -3.78
CA THR A 78 6.84 -2.48 -4.13
C THR A 78 6.57 -3.24 -2.84
N ALA A 79 5.49 -4.02 -2.78
CA ALA A 79 5.15 -4.87 -1.64
C ALA A 79 4.72 -6.26 -2.10
N THR A 80 5.08 -7.28 -1.33
CA THR A 80 4.49 -8.61 -1.45
C THR A 80 3.13 -8.59 -0.76
N HIS A 81 2.12 -9.26 -1.32
CA HIS A 81 0.80 -9.35 -0.70
C HIS A 81 0.41 -10.80 -0.47
N THR A 82 -0.18 -11.07 0.69
CA THR A 82 -0.85 -12.34 0.98
C THR A 82 -2.33 -12.11 1.18
N PRO A 83 -3.20 -13.09 0.88
CA PRO A 83 -4.60 -13.02 1.27
C PRO A 83 -4.73 -12.67 2.76
N ALA A 84 -5.70 -11.83 3.12
CA ALA A 84 -6.03 -11.62 4.52
C ALA A 84 -6.65 -12.91 5.08
N THR A 85 -5.83 -13.84 5.58
CA THR A 85 -6.30 -15.07 6.22
C THR A 85 -7.04 -14.70 7.50
N GLY A 86 -8.37 -14.83 7.48
CA GLY A 86 -9.27 -14.40 8.55
C GLY A 86 -10.70 -14.11 8.09
N PHE A 87 -10.95 -13.99 6.78
CA PHE A 87 -12.30 -13.89 6.24
C PHE A 87 -12.69 -15.23 5.58
N THR A 88 -13.27 -16.14 6.36
CA THR A 88 -14.10 -17.21 5.79
C THR A 88 -15.32 -16.53 5.20
N ALA A 89 -15.44 -16.53 3.88
CA ALA A 89 -16.75 -16.34 3.24
C ALA A 89 -17.71 -17.33 3.91
N SER A 90 -18.67 -16.79 4.66
CA SER A 90 -19.80 -17.55 5.20
C SER A 90 -20.78 -17.85 4.08
#